data_AF-A0A1X2HWP1-F1
#
_entry.id   AF-A0A1X2HWP1-F1
#
_cell.length_a   1.000
_cell.length_b   1.000
_cell.length_c   1.000
_cell.angle_alpha   90.00
_cell.angle_beta   90.00
_cell.angle_gamma   90.00
#
_symmetry.space_group_name_H-M   'P 1'
#
loop_
_entity.id
_entity.type
_entity.pdbx_description
1 polymer ?
#
loop_
_entity_poly.entity_id
_entity_poly.type
_entity_poly.pdbx_seq_one_letter_code
_entity_poly.pdbx_strand_id
1 'polypeptide(L)'
;MAQGKEHHTGSGFKNPWPSAAINGIWETFQMFREVKLGKTEKDIQPHHKPQQVPLNQELLRKPETAGGNTILTTWLGHACVLVQLNGYNVLFDPVFSDSYDHLDSHSIKKLAELHPNAKFYVPLGNKAWFEIDQSRVVELDWWDASELTIQSAQGHLKLTCTPCQHFSGRGLFDRNKTLWASWCVESIVGGESKGKVFFGGDTGYRAVAATVTPEQRFDEAYLDTLPHCPAFKEIGDKIGPFDVSLIPIGAYSPRWFMSTIHCSPEDAVRVHEDVKSKKSVSMQEFIRGA
;
A
#
# COMPACT_ATOMS: atom_id res chain seq x y z
N MET A 1 -21.74 -2.89 -11.18
CA MET A 1 -21.93 -1.75 -10.26
C MET A 1 -22.40 -2.30 -8.93
N ALA A 2 -21.55 -2.29 -7.90
CA ALA A 2 -21.92 -2.73 -6.56
C ALA A 2 -22.74 -1.62 -5.88
N GLN A 3 -24.05 -1.62 -6.09
CA GLN A 3 -24.96 -0.77 -5.31
C GLN A 3 -24.91 -1.23 -3.85
N GLY A 4 -24.52 -0.34 -2.92
CA GLY A 4 -24.70 -0.55 -1.47
C GLY A 4 -23.46 -0.47 -0.58
N LYS A 5 -22.24 -0.33 -1.12
CA LYS A 5 -21.05 -0.10 -0.29
C LYS A 5 -20.82 1.42 -0.11
N GLU A 6 -20.59 1.86 1.14
CA GLU A 6 -20.56 3.29 1.53
C GLU A 6 -19.51 4.14 0.80
N HIS A 7 -18.45 3.54 0.28
CA HIS A 7 -17.36 4.23 -0.40
C HIS A 7 -17.67 4.58 -1.87
N HIS A 8 -18.78 4.09 -2.44
CA HIS A 8 -19.20 4.45 -3.81
C HIS A 8 -19.99 5.76 -3.82
N THR A 9 -19.68 6.65 -4.76
CA THR A 9 -20.37 7.96 -4.93
C THR A 9 -21.21 8.05 -6.21
N GLY A 10 -21.38 6.94 -6.93
CA GLY A 10 -22.08 6.87 -8.22
C GLY A 10 -21.20 7.25 -9.41
N SER A 11 -20.28 8.21 -9.25
CA SER A 11 -19.31 8.63 -10.29
C SER A 11 -17.84 8.39 -9.91
N GLY A 12 -17.59 7.74 -8.77
CA GLY A 12 -16.27 7.49 -8.24
C GLY A 12 -16.32 6.94 -6.81
N PHE A 13 -15.30 7.29 -6.02
CA PHE A 13 -15.08 6.74 -4.69
C PHE A 13 -14.80 7.81 -3.62
N LYS A 14 -14.99 7.47 -2.35
CA LYS A 14 -14.67 8.32 -1.20
C LYS A 14 -14.18 7.48 -0.02
N ASN A 15 -13.44 8.12 0.88
CA ASN A 15 -13.25 7.57 2.23
C ASN A 15 -14.55 7.73 3.02
N PRO A 16 -15.11 6.66 3.60
CA PRO A 16 -16.35 6.75 4.39
C PRO A 16 -16.10 7.15 5.85
N TRP A 17 -14.84 7.19 6.30
CA TRP A 17 -14.50 7.32 7.72
C TRP A 17 -14.28 8.77 8.17
N PRO A 18 -14.64 9.12 9.42
CA PRO A 18 -14.39 10.46 9.99
C PRO A 18 -12.91 10.86 10.05
N SER A 19 -12.00 9.88 10.07
CA SER A 19 -10.54 10.09 10.08
C SER A 19 -10.00 10.65 8.77
N ALA A 20 -10.78 10.56 7.68
CA ALA A 20 -10.40 11.09 6.39
C ALA A 20 -10.74 12.58 6.33
N ALA A 21 -9.71 13.41 6.21
CA ALA A 21 -9.86 14.83 5.91
C ALA A 21 -9.43 15.11 4.47
N ILE A 22 -10.04 16.12 3.86
CA ILE A 22 -9.67 16.59 2.52
C ILE A 22 -9.10 18.00 2.69
N ASN A 23 -7.84 18.17 2.31
CA ASN A 23 -7.22 19.49 2.26
C ASN A 23 -7.79 20.29 1.08
N GLY A 24 -8.17 21.54 1.33
CA GLY A 24 -8.67 22.45 0.32
C GLY A 24 -7.54 23.07 -0.52
N ILE A 25 -7.95 23.98 -1.41
CA ILE A 25 -7.04 24.74 -2.28
C ILE A 25 -6.10 25.62 -1.44
N TRP A 26 -6.62 26.22 -0.37
CA TRP A 26 -5.83 27.11 0.49
C TRP A 26 -4.75 26.35 1.25
N GLU A 27 -5.09 25.20 1.84
CA GLU A 27 -4.18 24.29 2.51
C GLU A 27 -3.10 23.79 1.54
N THR A 28 -3.50 23.46 0.31
CA THR A 28 -2.56 23.02 -0.75
C THR A 28 -1.56 24.13 -1.08
N PHE A 29 -2.03 25.37 -1.27
CA PHE A 29 -1.17 26.52 -1.51
C PHE A 29 -0.22 26.79 -0.33
N GLN A 30 -0.73 26.72 0.91
CA GLN A 30 0.08 26.89 2.12
C GLN A 30 1.17 25.84 2.21
N MET A 31 0.86 24.57 1.97
CA MET A 31 1.83 23.48 1.95
C MET A 31 2.94 23.74 0.92
N PHE A 32 2.61 24.10 -0.32
CA PHE A 32 3.62 24.40 -1.34
C PHE A 32 4.53 25.56 -0.94
N ARG A 33 3.98 26.58 -0.26
CA ARG A 33 4.77 27.70 0.27
C ARG A 33 5.72 27.24 1.37
N GLU A 34 5.26 26.43 2.33
CA GLU A 34 6.07 25.92 3.43
C GLU A 34 7.21 25.02 2.95
N VAL A 35 6.92 24.10 2.01
CA VAL A 35 7.92 23.23 1.39
C VAL A 35 8.98 24.04 0.64
N LYS A 36 8.58 25.05 -0.15
CA LYS A 36 9.52 25.94 -0.87
C LYS A 36 10.40 26.76 0.08
N LEU A 37 9.90 27.11 1.25
CA LEU A 37 10.63 27.88 2.26
C LEU A 37 11.49 26.99 3.18
N GLY A 38 11.56 25.67 2.94
CA GLY A 38 12.36 24.74 3.75
C GLY A 38 11.84 24.58 5.19
N LYS A 39 10.59 24.96 5.47
CA LYS A 39 9.96 24.81 6.78
C LYS A 39 9.25 23.47 6.85
N THR A 40 10.00 22.37 6.95
CA THR A 40 9.39 21.06 7.25
C THR A 40 9.56 20.76 8.74
N GLU A 41 8.53 20.17 9.34
CA GLU A 41 8.35 20.15 10.81
C GLU A 41 9.21 19.12 11.54
N LYS A 42 10.00 18.37 10.78
CA LYS A 42 11.00 17.42 11.24
C LYS A 42 11.79 16.99 9.99
N ASP A 43 12.74 17.80 9.54
CA ASP A 43 13.81 17.29 8.69
C ASP A 43 14.71 16.42 9.58
N ILE A 44 14.26 15.20 9.88
CA ILE A 44 15.14 14.19 10.45
C ILE A 44 16.11 13.85 9.33
N GLN A 45 17.29 14.45 9.35
CA GLN A 45 18.39 13.98 8.53
C GLN A 45 18.68 12.55 9.00
N PRO A 46 18.45 11.53 8.16
CA PRO A 46 18.69 10.16 8.57
C PRO A 46 20.17 10.05 8.94
N HIS A 47 20.46 9.71 10.20
CA HIS A 47 21.84 9.51 10.65
C HIS A 47 22.55 8.43 9.82
N HIS A 48 21.78 7.50 9.23
CA HIS A 48 22.24 6.49 8.30
C HIS A 48 21.29 6.40 7.12
N LYS A 49 21.81 6.57 5.90
CA LYS A 49 21.07 6.15 4.70
C LYS A 49 20.93 4.63 4.70
N PRO A 50 19.80 4.06 4.27
CA PRO A 50 19.69 2.61 4.13
C PRO A 50 20.80 2.09 3.21
N GLN A 51 21.49 1.04 3.67
CA GLN A 51 22.55 0.43 2.88
C GLN A 51 21.91 -0.24 1.66
N GLN A 52 22.29 0.21 0.46
CA GLN A 52 21.97 -0.52 -0.76
C GLN A 52 22.79 -1.81 -0.76
N VAL A 53 22.09 -2.95 -0.74
CA VAL A 53 22.71 -4.27 -0.84
C VAL A 53 22.55 -4.78 -2.27
N PRO A 54 23.58 -5.41 -2.87
CA PRO A 54 23.44 -6.04 -4.17
C PRO A 54 22.30 -7.07 -4.16
N LEU A 55 21.51 -7.10 -5.23
CA LEU A 55 20.41 -8.04 -5.35
C LEU A 55 20.95 -9.47 -5.40
N ASN A 56 20.54 -10.30 -4.44
CA ASN A 56 20.88 -11.72 -4.43
C ASN A 56 19.99 -12.48 -5.44
N GLN A 57 20.44 -12.54 -6.69
CA GLN A 57 19.69 -13.19 -7.77
C GLN A 57 19.43 -14.68 -7.55
N GLU A 58 20.36 -15.39 -6.91
CA GLU A 58 20.20 -16.81 -6.64
C GLU A 58 19.10 -17.06 -5.61
N LEU A 59 19.02 -16.23 -4.57
CA LEU A 59 17.93 -16.28 -3.59
C LEU A 59 16.56 -15.99 -4.23
N LEU A 60 16.49 -15.11 -5.23
CA LEU A 60 15.23 -14.85 -5.94
C LEU A 60 14.79 -16.02 -6.83
N ARG A 61 15.75 -16.67 -7.51
CA ARG A 61 15.48 -17.81 -8.40
C ARG A 61 15.15 -19.07 -7.61
N LYS A 62 15.84 -19.25 -6.48
CA LYS A 62 15.73 -20.40 -5.60
C LYS A 62 15.58 -19.86 -4.17
N PRO A 63 14.39 -19.33 -3.82
CA PRO A 63 14.15 -18.94 -2.45
C PRO A 63 14.43 -20.15 -1.56
N GLU A 64 15.25 -19.96 -0.53
CA GLU A 64 15.52 -21.00 0.46
C GLU A 64 14.24 -21.25 1.27
N THR A 65 13.28 -21.95 0.67
CA THR A 65 12.10 -22.49 1.32
C THR A 65 12.55 -23.79 2.00
N ALA A 66 13.49 -23.69 2.93
CA ALA A 66 14.00 -24.83 3.67
C ALA A 66 12.85 -25.42 4.52
N GLY A 67 12.16 -26.43 3.98
CA GLY A 67 11.29 -27.34 4.72
C GLY A 67 10.00 -26.77 5.34
N GLY A 68 9.51 -25.58 4.96
CA GLY A 68 8.31 -25.03 5.60
C GLY A 68 7.70 -23.77 4.98
N ASN A 69 6.74 -23.24 5.74
CA ASN A 69 5.83 -22.11 5.50
C ASN A 69 6.53 -20.74 5.41
N THR A 70 7.64 -20.66 4.68
CA THR A 70 8.49 -19.47 4.64
C THR A 70 7.94 -18.42 3.69
N ILE A 71 7.88 -17.18 4.17
CA ILE A 71 7.58 -15.99 3.38
C ILE A 71 8.88 -15.20 3.22
N LEU A 72 9.35 -15.06 1.98
CA LEU A 72 10.50 -14.23 1.65
C LEU A 72 10.02 -12.91 1.04
N THR A 73 10.49 -11.79 1.59
CA THR A 73 10.20 -10.45 1.08
C THR A 73 11.47 -9.76 0.61
N THR A 74 11.50 -9.32 -0.64
CA THR A 74 12.59 -8.54 -1.22
C THR A 74 12.07 -7.14 -1.54
N TRP A 75 12.59 -6.13 -0.86
CA TRP A 75 12.27 -4.73 -1.14
C TRP A 75 13.09 -4.25 -2.35
N LEU A 76 12.39 -3.76 -3.38
CA LEU A 76 12.97 -3.31 -4.64
C LEU A 76 12.98 -1.77 -4.76
N GLY A 77 12.64 -1.06 -3.69
CA GLY A 77 12.58 0.40 -3.62
C GLY A 77 11.15 0.95 -3.59
N HIS A 78 10.98 2.15 -3.04
CA HIS A 78 9.66 2.79 -2.85
C HIS A 78 8.64 1.85 -2.19
N ALA A 79 7.47 1.63 -2.81
CA ALA A 79 6.46 0.65 -2.42
C ALA A 79 6.59 -0.72 -3.15
N CYS A 80 7.62 -0.89 -4.00
CA CYS A 80 7.82 -2.10 -4.80
C CYS A 80 8.43 -3.22 -3.94
N VAL A 81 7.67 -4.28 -3.71
CA VAL A 81 8.11 -5.44 -2.91
C VAL A 81 7.74 -6.74 -3.62
N LEU A 82 8.75 -7.61 -3.80
CA LEU A 82 8.55 -8.98 -4.24
C LEU A 82 8.37 -9.89 -3.04
N VAL A 83 7.26 -10.61 -2.99
CA VAL A 83 6.94 -11.59 -1.96
C VAL A 83 6.89 -12.99 -2.58
N GLN A 84 7.65 -13.92 -2.01
CA GLN A 84 7.72 -15.31 -2.44
C GLN A 84 7.23 -16.21 -1.32
N LEU A 85 6.18 -16.99 -1.58
CA LEU A 85 5.57 -17.91 -0.61
C LEU A 85 4.91 -19.10 -1.32
N ASN A 86 5.15 -20.32 -0.83
CA ASN A 86 4.50 -21.56 -1.29
C ASN A 86 4.42 -21.75 -2.82
N GLY A 87 5.49 -21.39 -3.54
CA GLY A 87 5.59 -21.52 -4.99
C GLY A 87 5.00 -20.35 -5.79
N TYR A 88 4.50 -19.31 -5.13
CA TYR A 88 4.03 -18.08 -5.75
C TYR A 88 5.04 -16.95 -5.62
N ASN A 89 5.11 -16.14 -6.68
CA ASN A 89 5.76 -14.83 -6.68
C ASN A 89 4.66 -13.76 -6.80
N VAL A 90 4.59 -12.84 -5.85
CA VAL A 90 3.65 -11.73 -5.82
C VAL A 90 4.46 -10.44 -5.78
N LEU A 91 4.24 -9.56 -6.76
CA LEU A 91 4.93 -8.28 -6.87
C LEU A 91 3.93 -7.16 -6.61
N PHE A 92 4.16 -6.39 -5.54
CA PHE A 92 3.35 -5.22 -5.18
C PHE A 92 3.96 -3.95 -5.78
N ASP A 93 3.12 -3.01 -6.25
CA ASP A 93 3.48 -1.70 -6.83
C ASP A 93 4.76 -1.69 -7.69
N PRO A 94 4.77 -2.41 -8.83
CA PRO A 94 5.93 -2.48 -9.69
C PRO A 94 6.18 -1.16 -10.44
N VAL A 95 7.12 -0.37 -9.93
CA VAL A 95 7.62 0.85 -10.56
C VAL A 95 9.12 0.71 -10.78
N PHE A 96 9.53 0.50 -12.03
CA PHE A 96 10.93 0.31 -12.44
C PHE A 96 11.43 1.38 -13.43
N SER A 97 10.58 2.32 -13.84
CA SER A 97 10.99 3.48 -14.63
C SER A 97 11.16 4.72 -13.76
N ASP A 98 11.78 5.76 -14.32
CA ASP A 98 11.94 7.06 -13.65
C ASP A 98 10.62 7.85 -13.49
N SER A 99 9.48 7.27 -13.86
CA SER A 99 8.17 7.89 -13.68
C SER A 99 7.66 7.66 -12.26
N TYR A 100 7.47 8.75 -11.51
CA TYR A 100 6.97 8.75 -10.13
C TYR A 100 5.46 8.50 -10.07
N ASP A 101 4.98 7.37 -10.60
CA ASP A 101 3.61 6.93 -10.36
C ASP A 101 3.55 5.46 -9.93
N HIS A 102 2.61 5.14 -9.04
CA HIS A 102 2.40 3.78 -8.51
C HIS A 102 1.83 2.81 -9.57
N LEU A 103 1.64 3.26 -10.81
CA LEU A 103 1.11 2.46 -11.90
C LEU A 103 1.86 2.79 -13.19
N ASP A 104 3.12 2.36 -13.23
CA ASP A 104 4.01 2.62 -14.36
C ASP A 104 3.64 1.73 -15.56
N SER A 105 3.08 2.36 -16.59
CA SER A 105 2.69 1.68 -17.83
C SER A 105 3.85 0.94 -18.51
N HIS A 106 5.09 1.44 -18.36
CA HIS A 106 6.28 0.80 -18.94
C HIS A 106 6.58 -0.51 -18.21
N SER A 107 6.66 -0.47 -16.88
CA SER A 107 6.84 -1.65 -16.04
C SER A 107 5.78 -2.71 -16.28
N ILE A 108 4.50 -2.31 -16.36
CA ILE A 108 3.37 -3.23 -16.59
C ILE A 108 3.51 -3.95 -17.93
N LYS A 109 3.74 -3.21 -19.02
CA LYS A 109 3.93 -3.80 -20.35
C LYS A 109 5.13 -4.75 -20.34
N LYS A 110 6.23 -4.34 -19.72
CA LYS A 110 7.44 -5.16 -19.69
C LYS A 110 7.27 -6.45 -18.89
N LEU A 111 6.60 -6.37 -17.74
CA LEU A 111 6.24 -7.55 -16.95
C LEU A 111 5.30 -8.48 -17.71
N ALA A 112 4.32 -7.92 -18.44
CA ALA A 112 3.39 -8.72 -19.22
C ALA A 112 4.06 -9.47 -20.38
N GLU A 113 5.08 -8.86 -21.00
CA GLU A 113 5.94 -9.49 -22.02
C GLU A 113 6.81 -10.61 -21.43
N LEU A 114 7.52 -10.33 -20.33
CA LEU A 114 8.47 -11.26 -19.72
C LEU A 114 7.77 -12.44 -19.02
N HIS A 115 6.56 -12.22 -18.52
CA HIS A 115 5.79 -13.20 -17.77
C HIS A 115 4.40 -13.37 -18.40
N PRO A 116 4.26 -14.09 -19.52
CA PRO A 116 2.99 -14.18 -20.27
C PRO A 116 1.83 -14.79 -19.46
N ASN A 117 2.13 -15.58 -18.44
CA ASN A 117 1.14 -16.21 -17.56
C ASN A 117 0.80 -15.38 -16.31
N ALA A 118 1.45 -14.22 -16.09
CA ALA A 118 1.19 -13.39 -14.94
C ALA A 118 -0.23 -12.80 -14.99
N LYS A 119 -0.90 -12.80 -13.83
CA LYS A 119 -2.17 -12.11 -13.59
C LYS A 119 -1.91 -10.79 -12.86
N PHE A 120 -2.70 -9.78 -13.17
CA PHE A 120 -2.61 -8.44 -12.60
C PHE A 120 -3.88 -8.16 -11.82
N TYR A 121 -3.76 -7.88 -10.52
CA TYR A 121 -4.88 -7.58 -9.63
C TYR A 121 -4.87 -6.09 -9.34
N VAL A 122 -6.00 -5.43 -9.57
CA VAL A 122 -6.08 -3.96 -9.51
C VAL A 122 -7.37 -3.53 -8.81
N PRO A 123 -7.38 -2.38 -8.13
CA PRO A 123 -8.61 -1.85 -7.57
C PRO A 123 -9.57 -1.43 -8.70
N LEU A 124 -10.87 -1.46 -8.42
CA LEU A 124 -11.93 -1.14 -9.37
C LEU A 124 -11.70 0.18 -10.13
N GLY A 125 -11.86 0.16 -11.45
CA GLY A 125 -11.69 1.30 -12.35
C GLY A 125 -10.27 1.44 -12.92
N ASN A 126 -9.30 0.67 -12.43
CA ASN A 126 -7.90 0.76 -12.90
C ASN A 126 -7.60 -0.10 -14.12
N LYS A 127 -8.40 -1.12 -14.45
CA LYS A 127 -8.09 -2.08 -15.53
C LYS A 127 -7.97 -1.44 -16.91
N ALA A 128 -8.77 -0.42 -17.19
CA ALA A 128 -8.71 0.28 -18.47
C ALA A 128 -7.33 0.91 -18.77
N TRP A 129 -6.50 1.14 -17.74
CA TRP A 129 -5.15 1.68 -17.88
C TRP A 129 -4.10 0.62 -18.24
N PHE A 130 -4.42 -0.66 -18.09
CA PHE A 130 -3.52 -1.75 -18.38
C PHE A 130 -3.60 -2.08 -19.87
N GLU A 131 -2.72 -1.50 -20.69
CA GLU A 131 -2.65 -1.74 -22.14
C GLU A 131 -2.04 -3.11 -22.49
N ILE A 132 -2.61 -4.17 -21.94
CA ILE A 132 -2.24 -5.58 -22.12
C ILE A 132 -3.51 -6.42 -22.34
N ASP A 133 -3.36 -7.73 -22.53
CA ASP A 133 -4.52 -8.63 -22.60
C ASP A 133 -5.39 -8.51 -21.33
N GLN A 134 -6.60 -8.00 -21.53
CA GLN A 134 -7.58 -7.73 -20.48
C GLN A 134 -8.05 -8.99 -19.74
N SER A 135 -7.86 -10.19 -20.32
CA SER A 135 -8.15 -11.47 -19.65
C SER A 135 -7.19 -11.75 -18.47
N ARG A 136 -6.06 -11.02 -18.43
CA ARG A 136 -5.04 -11.12 -17.39
C ARG A 136 -5.23 -10.13 -16.26
N VAL A 137 -6.12 -9.15 -16.41
CA VAL A 137 -6.36 -8.09 -15.42
C VAL A 137 -7.66 -8.36 -14.68
N VAL A 138 -7.57 -8.50 -13.36
CA VAL A 138 -8.69 -8.75 -12.45
C VAL A 138 -8.94 -7.48 -11.65
N GLU A 139 -10.12 -6.88 -11.82
CA GLU A 139 -10.57 -5.76 -10.99
C GLU A 139 -11.34 -6.26 -9.78
N LEU A 140 -11.02 -5.70 -8.63
CA LEU A 140 -11.69 -6.00 -7.38
C LEU A 140 -12.12 -4.71 -6.68
N ASP A 141 -13.31 -4.72 -6.12
CA ASP A 141 -13.76 -3.69 -5.17
C ASP A 141 -13.32 -4.07 -3.75
N TRP A 142 -13.40 -3.14 -2.80
CA TRP A 142 -13.10 -3.44 -1.40
C TRP A 142 -13.93 -4.61 -0.89
N TRP A 143 -13.26 -5.53 -0.20
CA TRP A 143 -13.74 -6.82 0.31
C TRP A 143 -14.03 -7.89 -0.72
N ASP A 144 -13.87 -7.61 -2.02
CA ASP A 144 -13.90 -8.65 -3.03
C ASP A 144 -12.60 -9.47 -2.96
N ALA A 145 -12.72 -10.77 -3.20
CA ALA A 145 -11.60 -11.68 -3.22
C ALA A 145 -11.58 -12.48 -4.52
N SER A 146 -10.37 -12.83 -4.97
CA SER A 146 -10.13 -13.72 -6.10
C SER A 146 -9.11 -14.78 -5.71
N GLU A 147 -9.30 -15.98 -6.22
CA GLU A 147 -8.36 -17.08 -6.03
C GLU A 147 -7.49 -17.26 -7.28
N LEU A 148 -6.21 -17.59 -7.08
CA LEU A 148 -5.26 -17.89 -8.12
C LEU A 148 -4.63 -19.26 -7.88
N THR A 149 -4.74 -20.14 -8.87
CA THR A 149 -4.02 -21.42 -8.89
C THR A 149 -3.06 -21.44 -10.06
N ILE A 150 -1.81 -21.84 -9.82
CA ILE A 150 -0.83 -22.12 -10.87
C ILE A 150 -0.33 -23.55 -10.76
N GLN A 151 -0.03 -24.19 -11.89
CA GLN A 151 0.37 -25.61 -11.95
C GLN A 151 1.63 -25.93 -11.15
N SER A 152 2.54 -24.94 -11.00
CA SER A 152 3.80 -25.10 -10.30
C SER A 152 3.71 -24.96 -8.78
N ALA A 153 2.55 -24.61 -8.23
CA ALA A 153 2.36 -24.37 -6.80
C ALA A 153 1.53 -25.47 -6.14
N GLN A 154 1.75 -25.68 -4.84
CA GLN A 154 1.13 -26.77 -4.06
C GLN A 154 -0.28 -26.45 -3.56
N GLY A 155 -0.84 -25.30 -3.94
CA GLY A 155 -2.11 -24.78 -3.45
C GLY A 155 -2.56 -23.56 -4.25
N HIS A 156 -3.40 -22.72 -3.66
CA HIS A 156 -3.86 -21.48 -4.29
C HIS A 156 -3.53 -20.26 -3.43
N LEU A 157 -3.50 -19.08 -4.04
CA LEU A 157 -3.55 -17.81 -3.33
C LEU A 157 -4.98 -17.30 -3.30
N LYS A 158 -5.42 -16.77 -2.17
CA LYS A 158 -6.59 -15.90 -2.06
C LYS A 158 -6.11 -14.46 -1.93
N LEU A 159 -6.44 -13.63 -2.91
CA LEU A 159 -6.13 -12.21 -2.93
C LEU A 159 -7.40 -11.43 -2.61
N THR A 160 -7.39 -10.64 -1.54
CA THR A 160 -8.53 -9.81 -1.13
C THR A 160 -8.15 -8.34 -1.27
N CYS A 161 -8.93 -7.60 -2.05
CA CYS A 161 -8.83 -6.14 -2.13
C CYS A 161 -9.43 -5.57 -0.85
N THR A 162 -8.68 -4.73 -0.13
CA THR A 162 -9.09 -4.23 1.20
C THR A 162 -9.04 -2.70 1.27
N PRO A 163 -9.82 -2.08 2.16
CA PRO A 163 -9.83 -0.63 2.28
C PRO A 163 -8.53 -0.05 2.85
N CYS A 164 -8.15 1.12 2.36
CA CYS A 164 -7.15 1.99 2.97
C CYS A 164 -7.59 3.46 2.86
N GLN A 165 -6.97 4.35 3.63
CA GLN A 165 -7.31 5.78 3.64
C GLN A 165 -6.39 6.54 2.69
N HIS A 166 -6.83 6.72 1.45
CA HIS A 166 -6.07 7.43 0.43
C HIS A 166 -7.03 8.11 -0.59
N PHE A 167 -6.51 8.46 -1.76
CA PHE A 167 -7.28 9.00 -2.88
C PHE A 167 -6.68 8.52 -4.20
N SER A 168 -7.33 8.82 -5.33
CA SER A 168 -6.75 8.56 -6.67
C SER A 168 -6.86 9.79 -7.57
N GLY A 169 -6.03 9.86 -8.60
CA GLY A 169 -6.09 10.89 -9.63
C GLY A 169 -4.77 10.98 -10.41
N ARG A 170 -4.85 11.09 -11.73
CA ARG A 170 -3.69 11.25 -12.63
C ARG A 170 -3.72 12.56 -13.42
N GLY A 171 -4.88 13.23 -13.46
CA GLY A 171 -5.11 14.47 -14.18
C GLY A 171 -5.96 15.46 -13.39
N LEU A 172 -6.34 16.56 -14.05
CA LEU A 172 -7.07 17.66 -13.39
C LEU A 172 -8.54 17.34 -13.09
N PHE A 173 -9.12 16.33 -13.73
CA PHE A 173 -10.56 16.04 -13.69
C PHE A 173 -10.90 14.57 -13.40
N ASP A 174 -9.95 13.79 -12.90
CA ASP A 174 -10.13 12.34 -12.64
C ASP A 174 -9.97 11.95 -11.18
N ARG A 175 -9.93 12.93 -10.28
CA ARG A 175 -9.82 12.69 -8.84
C ARG A 175 -10.91 11.73 -8.37
N ASN A 176 -10.49 10.67 -7.69
CA ASN A 176 -11.31 9.61 -7.11
C ASN A 176 -12.20 8.86 -8.12
N LYS A 177 -11.87 8.86 -9.41
CA LYS A 177 -12.62 8.07 -10.41
C LYS A 177 -12.24 6.59 -10.41
N THR A 178 -11.05 6.24 -9.92
CA THR A 178 -10.63 4.86 -9.70
C THR A 178 -10.45 4.58 -8.22
N LEU A 179 -10.61 3.32 -7.82
CA LEU A 179 -10.46 2.92 -6.43
C LEU A 179 -8.97 2.89 -6.05
N TRP A 180 -8.67 3.15 -4.78
CA TRP A 180 -7.38 2.87 -4.12
C TRP A 180 -7.59 1.73 -3.13
N ALA A 181 -6.57 0.94 -2.83
CA ALA A 181 -6.73 -0.21 -1.94
C ALA A 181 -5.43 -0.64 -1.28
N SER A 182 -5.57 -1.28 -0.12
CA SER A 182 -4.60 -2.23 0.41
C SER A 182 -4.92 -3.65 -0.08
N TRP A 183 -4.00 -4.58 0.10
CA TRP A 183 -4.16 -5.96 -0.35
C TRP A 183 -3.83 -6.97 0.74
N CYS A 184 -4.65 -8.01 0.83
CA CYS A 184 -4.35 -9.19 1.64
C CYS A 184 -4.08 -10.37 0.70
N VAL A 185 -2.97 -11.07 0.91
CA VAL A 185 -2.61 -12.29 0.18
C VAL A 185 -2.49 -13.43 1.19
N GLU A 186 -3.35 -14.43 1.04
CA GLU A 186 -3.33 -15.64 1.84
C GLU A 186 -2.97 -16.83 0.96
N SER A 187 -1.94 -17.58 1.34
CA SER A 187 -1.62 -18.84 0.68
C SER A 187 -2.34 -19.98 1.37
N ILE A 188 -3.03 -20.82 0.60
CA ILE A 188 -3.82 -21.94 1.10
C ILE A 188 -3.29 -23.22 0.46
N VAL A 189 -2.81 -24.15 1.29
CA VAL A 189 -2.25 -25.44 0.86
C VAL A 189 -2.95 -26.55 1.65
N GLY A 190 -3.53 -27.52 0.94
CA GLY A 190 -4.29 -28.60 1.59
C GLY A 190 -5.53 -28.12 2.37
N GLY A 191 -6.08 -26.95 2.03
CA GLY A 191 -7.21 -26.33 2.74
C GLY A 191 -6.83 -25.54 4.00
N GLU A 192 -5.54 -25.50 4.36
CA GLU A 192 -5.05 -24.75 5.52
C GLU A 192 -4.34 -23.46 5.10
N SER A 193 -4.49 -22.42 5.91
CA SER A 193 -3.72 -21.19 5.76
C SER A 193 -2.24 -21.45 6.02
N LYS A 194 -1.42 -21.17 5.01
CA LYS A 194 0.03 -21.37 4.95
C LYS A 194 0.75 -20.05 4.69
N GLY A 195 0.25 -18.97 5.24
CA GLY A 195 0.91 -17.67 5.23
C GLY A 195 -0.03 -16.57 4.78
N LYS A 196 -0.04 -15.48 5.54
CA LYS A 196 -0.79 -14.27 5.18
C LYS A 196 0.11 -13.05 5.15
N VAL A 197 -0.02 -12.29 4.06
CA VAL A 197 0.70 -11.05 3.84
C VAL A 197 -0.30 -9.91 3.66
N PHE A 198 -0.09 -8.82 4.40
CA PHE A 198 -0.82 -7.56 4.20
C PHE A 198 0.09 -6.57 3.49
N PHE A 199 -0.45 -5.85 2.51
CA PHE A 199 0.20 -4.73 1.83
C PHE A 199 -0.68 -3.50 2.00
N GLY A 200 -0.21 -2.51 2.75
CA GLY A 200 -0.99 -1.32 3.11
C GLY A 200 -1.26 -0.36 1.96
N GLY A 201 -0.53 -0.49 0.85
CA GLY A 201 -0.47 0.54 -0.18
C GLY A 201 -0.02 1.89 0.39
N ASP A 202 -0.34 2.95 -0.31
CA ASP A 202 -0.27 4.30 0.24
C ASP A 202 -1.50 4.55 1.09
N THR A 203 -1.29 4.92 2.35
CA THR A 203 -2.41 5.15 3.25
C THR A 203 -2.07 6.09 4.38
N GLY A 204 -3.05 6.89 4.78
CA GLY A 204 -3.10 7.55 6.08
C GLY A 204 -3.73 6.65 7.13
N TYR A 205 -3.65 7.08 8.37
CA TYR A 205 -4.32 6.43 9.51
C TYR A 205 -5.28 7.38 10.21
N ARG A 206 -4.90 8.66 10.35
CA ARG A 206 -5.68 9.73 10.98
C ARG A 206 -5.31 11.08 10.37
N ALA A 207 -6.20 12.06 10.45
CA ALA A 207 -5.90 13.43 10.04
C ALA A 207 -5.45 14.29 11.23
N VAL A 208 -4.35 15.02 11.07
CA VAL A 208 -3.83 15.98 12.06
C VAL A 208 -4.11 17.40 11.56
N ALA A 209 -4.76 18.22 12.37
CA ALA A 209 -5.18 19.56 11.96
C ALA A 209 -4.01 20.57 11.89
N ALA A 210 -4.10 21.51 10.94
CA ALA A 210 -3.14 22.60 10.76
C ALA A 210 -3.04 23.58 11.95
N THR A 211 -4.07 23.63 12.81
CA THR A 211 -4.13 24.51 13.98
C THR A 211 -3.32 23.99 15.18
N VAL A 212 -2.88 22.74 15.14
CA VAL A 212 -2.11 22.08 16.21
C VAL A 212 -0.66 22.55 16.14
N THR A 213 0.05 22.71 17.26
CA THR A 213 1.47 23.12 17.21
C THR A 213 2.36 22.00 16.65
N PRO A 214 3.50 22.30 16.02
CA PRO A 214 4.41 21.28 15.48
C PRO A 214 4.79 20.19 16.49
N GLU A 215 5.00 20.55 17.76
CA GLU A 215 5.36 19.61 18.83
C GLU A 215 4.20 18.66 19.14
N GLN A 216 2.98 19.19 19.23
CA GLN A 216 1.77 18.40 19.50
C GLN A 216 1.41 17.45 18.35
N ARG A 217 1.82 17.72 17.11
CA ARG A 217 1.53 16.86 15.93
C ARG A 217 2.19 15.48 15.98
N PHE A 218 3.15 15.30 16.88
CA PHE A 218 3.84 14.03 17.12
C PHE A 218 3.68 13.54 18.57
N ASP A 219 2.88 14.22 19.39
CA ASP A 219 2.61 13.81 20.76
C ASP A 219 1.60 12.66 20.78
N GLU A 220 2.00 11.49 21.30
CA GLU A 220 1.16 10.28 21.29
C GLU A 220 -0.15 10.48 22.06
N ALA A 221 -0.12 11.18 23.19
CA ALA A 221 -1.30 11.41 24.02
C ALA A 221 -2.35 12.24 23.27
N TYR A 222 -1.92 13.27 22.54
CA TYR A 222 -2.79 14.02 21.62
C TYR A 222 -3.27 13.15 20.46
N LEU A 223 -2.37 12.43 19.79
CA LEU A 223 -2.72 11.62 18.62
C LEU A 223 -3.79 10.58 18.97
N ASP A 224 -3.69 9.92 20.13
CA ASP A 224 -4.65 8.92 20.59
C ASP A 224 -6.06 9.48 20.87
N THR A 225 -6.23 10.81 20.93
CA THR A 225 -7.55 11.45 21.00
C THR A 225 -8.24 11.58 19.64
N LEU A 226 -7.50 11.42 18.54
CA LEU A 226 -8.00 11.64 17.19
C LEU A 226 -8.76 10.42 16.65
N PRO A 227 -9.80 10.65 15.82
CA PRO A 227 -10.40 9.56 15.06
C PRO A 227 -9.37 8.98 14.09
N HIS A 228 -9.32 7.65 14.01
CA HIS A 228 -8.48 6.91 13.09
C HIS A 228 -9.31 5.99 12.19
N CYS A 229 -8.71 5.55 11.10
CA CYS A 229 -9.34 4.70 10.09
C CYS A 229 -9.67 3.32 10.70
N PRO A 230 -10.95 2.97 10.88
CA PRO A 230 -11.34 1.70 11.51
C PRO A 230 -11.10 0.49 10.60
N ALA A 231 -10.82 0.70 9.30
CA ALA A 231 -10.67 -0.38 8.34
C ALA A 231 -9.51 -1.31 8.68
N PHE A 232 -8.40 -0.79 9.22
CA PHE A 232 -7.25 -1.65 9.58
C PHE A 232 -7.61 -2.65 10.67
N LYS A 233 -8.35 -2.18 11.69
CA LYS A 233 -8.86 -3.05 12.74
C LYS A 233 -9.86 -4.06 12.18
N GLU A 234 -10.75 -3.63 11.29
CA GLU A 234 -11.69 -4.52 10.61
C GLU A 234 -10.96 -5.60 9.77
N ILE A 235 -9.89 -5.24 9.07
CA ILE A 235 -9.02 -6.18 8.32
C ILE A 235 -8.38 -7.19 9.27
N GLY A 236 -7.81 -6.74 10.40
CA GLY A 236 -7.23 -7.62 11.41
C GLY A 236 -8.26 -8.52 12.11
N ASP A 237 -9.50 -8.06 12.26
CA ASP A 237 -10.60 -8.84 12.84
C ASP A 237 -11.17 -9.87 11.85
N LYS A 238 -11.24 -9.56 10.55
CA LYS A 238 -11.81 -10.45 9.52
C LYS A 238 -10.81 -11.42 8.89
N ILE A 239 -9.56 -11.00 8.67
CA ILE A 239 -8.59 -11.73 7.84
C ILE A 239 -7.35 -12.11 8.64
N GLY A 240 -6.91 -11.22 9.53
CA GLY A 240 -5.73 -11.42 10.37
C GLY A 240 -5.84 -12.61 11.33
N PRO A 241 -4.76 -12.95 12.04
CA PRO A 241 -3.47 -12.24 12.06
C PRO A 241 -2.64 -12.46 10.78
N PHE A 242 -1.78 -11.49 10.45
CA PHE A 242 -0.84 -11.59 9.31
C PHE A 242 0.54 -12.01 9.78
N ASP A 243 1.25 -12.80 8.96
CA ASP A 243 2.63 -13.19 9.27
C ASP A 243 3.61 -12.04 8.96
N VAL A 244 3.37 -11.33 7.85
CA VAL A 244 4.15 -10.16 7.44
C VAL A 244 3.21 -9.07 6.91
N SER A 245 3.45 -7.83 7.31
CA SER A 245 2.79 -6.66 6.75
C SER A 245 3.79 -5.70 6.11
N LEU A 246 3.48 -5.20 4.93
CA LEU A 246 4.23 -4.19 4.20
C LEU A 246 3.50 -2.85 4.44
N ILE A 247 4.09 -1.94 5.21
CA ILE A 247 3.41 -0.73 5.71
C ILE A 247 4.25 0.52 5.36
N PRO A 248 3.64 1.57 4.78
CA PRO A 248 4.37 2.79 4.44
C PRO A 248 4.77 3.57 5.69
N ILE A 249 5.98 4.15 5.67
CA ILE A 249 6.48 5.03 6.75
C ILE A 249 7.00 6.38 6.25
N GLY A 250 6.89 6.65 4.95
CA GLY A 250 7.43 7.85 4.30
C GLY A 250 6.35 8.82 3.83
N ALA A 251 6.78 9.89 3.16
CA ALA A 251 5.90 10.93 2.59
C ALA A 251 4.94 11.62 3.60
N TYR A 252 5.26 11.62 4.90
CA TYR A 252 4.34 12.08 5.95
C TYR A 252 4.49 13.55 6.38
N SER A 253 5.37 14.32 5.74
CA SER A 253 5.69 15.70 6.10
C SER A 253 5.27 16.71 5.00
N PRO A 254 4.67 17.87 5.34
CA PRO A 254 4.35 18.31 6.69
C PRO A 254 3.13 17.56 7.26
N ARG A 255 3.17 17.26 8.56
CA ARG A 255 2.24 16.32 9.20
C ARG A 255 0.79 16.76 9.11
N TRP A 256 0.54 18.06 9.24
CA TRP A 256 -0.81 18.62 9.16
C TRP A 256 -1.49 18.45 7.80
N PHE A 257 -0.70 18.31 6.74
CA PHE A 257 -1.21 18.15 5.37
C PHE A 257 -1.22 16.67 4.98
N MET A 258 -0.07 16.00 5.15
CA MET A 258 0.14 14.64 4.63
C MET A 258 -0.54 13.55 5.46
N SER A 259 -0.80 13.78 6.76
CA SER A 259 -1.47 12.78 7.63
C SER A 259 -2.81 12.28 7.09
N THR A 260 -3.51 13.12 6.32
CA THR A 260 -4.77 12.76 5.67
C THR A 260 -4.68 11.54 4.74
N ILE A 261 -3.50 11.29 4.18
CA ILE A 261 -3.27 10.33 3.09
C ILE A 261 -1.99 9.47 3.25
N HIS A 262 -1.07 9.83 4.15
CA HIS A 262 0.15 9.07 4.44
C HIS A 262 0.38 8.91 5.95
N CYS A 263 0.70 7.68 6.37
CA CYS A 263 1.09 7.33 7.73
C CYS A 263 2.45 7.95 8.07
N SER A 264 2.58 8.45 9.30
CA SER A 264 3.90 8.59 9.93
C SER A 264 4.39 7.22 10.43
N PRO A 265 5.66 7.09 10.85
CA PRO A 265 6.14 5.87 11.49
C PRO A 265 5.29 5.44 12.69
N GLU A 266 4.82 6.38 13.51
CA GLU A 266 3.95 6.10 14.66
C GLU A 266 2.58 5.56 14.23
N ASP A 267 1.98 6.12 13.17
CA ASP A 267 0.75 5.58 12.59
C ASP A 267 0.97 4.17 12.01
N ALA A 268 2.12 3.92 11.39
CA ALA A 268 2.46 2.61 10.84
C ALA A 268 2.53 1.53 11.93
N VAL A 269 2.97 1.88 13.14
CA VAL A 269 2.92 0.99 14.30
C VAL A 269 1.47 0.68 14.69
N ARG A 270 0.57 1.68 14.69
CA ARG A 270 -0.85 1.44 14.95
C ARG A 270 -1.50 0.56 13.88
N VAL A 271 -1.17 0.77 12.61
CA VAL A 271 -1.62 -0.13 11.53
C VAL A 271 -1.12 -1.56 11.76
N HIS A 272 0.14 -1.75 12.17
CA HIS A 272 0.70 -3.06 12.51
C HIS A 272 -0.11 -3.76 13.61
N GLU A 273 -0.47 -3.03 14.66
CA GLU A 273 -1.30 -3.53 15.77
C GLU A 273 -2.71 -3.89 15.29
N ASP A 274 -3.37 -2.98 14.58
CA ASP A 274 -4.76 -3.11 14.13
C ASP A 274 -4.97 -4.26 13.15
N VAL A 275 -4.04 -4.47 12.22
CA VAL A 275 -4.09 -5.62 11.31
C VAL A 275 -3.65 -6.93 11.98
N LYS A 276 -3.18 -6.88 13.24
CA LYS A 276 -2.64 -8.03 14.00
C LYS A 276 -1.46 -8.68 13.30
N SER A 277 -0.52 -7.86 12.84
CA SER A 277 0.67 -8.36 12.16
C SER A 277 1.68 -8.94 13.16
N LYS A 278 2.31 -10.08 12.83
CA LYS A 278 3.42 -10.63 13.62
C LYS A 278 4.73 -9.88 13.37
N LYS A 279 4.97 -9.47 12.11
CA LYS A 279 6.15 -8.71 11.67
C LYS A 279 5.74 -7.68 10.64
N SER A 280 6.43 -6.55 10.59
CA SER A 280 6.24 -5.57 9.52
C SER A 280 7.56 -5.22 8.85
N VAL A 281 7.49 -5.00 7.55
CA VAL A 281 8.56 -4.42 6.74
C VAL A 281 8.10 -3.04 6.31
N SER A 282 8.91 -2.03 6.61
CA SER A 282 8.67 -0.65 6.18
C SER A 282 8.85 -0.50 4.67
N MET A 283 8.01 0.32 4.05
CA MET A 283 8.14 0.73 2.65
C MET A 283 7.91 2.24 2.47
N GLN A 284 8.00 2.72 1.23
CA GLN A 284 7.73 4.11 0.82
C GLN A 284 8.77 5.15 1.29
N GLU A 285 10.04 4.76 1.41
CA GLU A 285 11.14 5.68 1.69
C GLU A 285 11.45 6.56 0.47
N PHE A 286 11.33 7.88 0.62
CA PHE A 286 11.89 8.84 -0.35
C PHE A 286 13.42 8.77 -0.28
N ILE A 287 14.05 8.05 -1.21
CA ILE A 287 15.48 8.25 -1.46
C ILE A 287 15.61 9.57 -2.23
N ARG A 288 15.66 10.70 -1.50
CA ARG A 288 16.16 11.95 -2.09
C ARG A 288 17.65 11.78 -2.39
N GLY A 289 17.99 11.70 -3.68
CA GLY A 289 19.36 11.82 -4.18
C GLY A 289 20.13 10.51 -4.33
N ALA A 290 19.70 9.68 -5.29
CA ALA A 290 20.63 8.90 -6.11
C ALA A 290 21.00 9.75 -7.34
#